data_AF-A0A7C1F1F3-F1
#
_entry.id   AF-A0A7C1F1F3-F1
#
_cell.length_a   1.000
_cell.length_b   1.000
_cell.length_c   1.000
_cell.angle_alpha   90.00
_cell.angle_beta   90.00
_cell.angle_gamma   90.00
#
_symmetry.space_group_name_H-M   'P 1'
#
loop_
_entity.id
_entity.type
_entity.pdbx_description
1 polymer ?
#
loop_
_entity_poly.entity_id
_entity_poly.type
_entity_poly.pdbx_seq_one_letter_code
_entity_poly.pdbx_strand_id
1 'polypeptide(L)'
;MSEKAKAQKYEDALREAFEYDEGALEANAKGRLTKMQAARLASGIRARAVALLIFVAIGVLVVILGRGMLRAPIGIVLYLVLVLGSIYMSATALREWAKGVADARRGGIDSVEGRVQLDVGANPRKKGELSMTVGDQTFFIRKEMFLALKNGDPYRVYYLRRTRMIASVEWLLSGMARDAFVEEAHVPDEREAPEISSYDSRAARSKR
;
A
#
# COMPACT_ATOMS: atom_id res chain seq x y z
N MET A 1 -21.88 -13.79 -22.17
CA MET A 1 -21.11 -14.20 -20.98
C MET A 1 -21.88 -13.73 -19.76
N SER A 2 -22.27 -14.64 -18.86
CA SER A 2 -23.08 -14.27 -17.68
C SER A 2 -22.30 -13.32 -16.76
N GLU A 3 -23.02 -12.50 -16.00
CA GLU A 3 -22.43 -11.61 -14.99
C GLU A 3 -21.57 -12.39 -13.99
N LYS A 4 -22.06 -13.56 -13.57
CA LYS A 4 -21.31 -14.52 -12.73
C LYS A 4 -19.97 -14.93 -13.34
N ALA A 5 -19.93 -15.21 -14.65
CA ALA A 5 -18.68 -15.58 -15.32
C ALA A 5 -17.70 -14.40 -15.41
N LYS A 6 -18.19 -13.16 -15.51
CA LYS A 6 -17.34 -11.96 -15.46
C LYS A 6 -16.76 -11.73 -14.07
N ALA A 7 -17.59 -11.90 -13.03
CA ALA A 7 -17.18 -11.79 -11.64
C ALA A 7 -16.12 -12.83 -11.29
N GLN A 8 -16.35 -14.10 -11.63
CA GLN A 8 -15.38 -15.17 -11.41
C GLN A 8 -14.05 -14.89 -12.10
N LYS A 9 -14.07 -14.52 -13.38
CA LYS A 9 -12.84 -14.18 -14.13
C LYS A 9 -12.07 -13.02 -13.47
N TYR A 10 -12.78 -12.08 -12.88
CA TYR A 10 -12.17 -10.95 -12.20
C TYR A 10 -11.54 -11.35 -10.86
N GLU A 11 -12.24 -12.16 -10.06
CA GLU A 11 -11.69 -12.75 -8.84
C GLU A 11 -10.47 -13.63 -9.11
N ASP A 12 -10.47 -14.40 -10.20
CA ASP A 12 -9.32 -15.19 -10.64
C ASP A 12 -8.10 -14.31 -10.91
N ALA A 13 -8.30 -13.18 -11.59
CA ALA A 13 -7.23 -12.22 -11.86
C ALA A 13 -6.70 -11.55 -10.57
N LEU A 14 -7.56 -11.26 -9.60
CA LEU A 14 -7.14 -10.76 -8.29
C LEU A 14 -6.34 -11.82 -7.51
N ARG A 15 -6.80 -13.07 -7.50
CA ARG A 15 -6.10 -14.19 -6.84
C ARG A 15 -4.70 -14.39 -7.41
N GLU A 16 -4.57 -14.34 -8.73
CA GLU A 16 -3.29 -14.46 -9.41
C GLU A 16 -2.35 -13.30 -9.07
N ALA A 17 -2.83 -12.04 -9.19
CA ALA A 17 -2.01 -10.86 -8.97
C ALA A 17 -1.53 -10.68 -7.52
N PHE A 18 -2.35 -11.07 -6.55
CA PHE A 18 -2.05 -11.01 -5.12
C PHE A 18 -1.51 -12.34 -4.56
N GLU A 19 -1.40 -13.38 -5.40
CA GLU A 19 -0.84 -14.69 -5.08
C GLU A 19 -1.49 -15.32 -3.83
N TYR A 20 -2.83 -15.33 -3.76
CA TYR A 20 -3.59 -15.95 -2.67
C TYR A 20 -4.58 -17.00 -3.18
N ASP A 21 -4.90 -17.98 -2.32
CA ASP A 21 -5.87 -19.05 -2.59
C ASP A 21 -7.24 -18.76 -1.93
N GLU A 22 -8.24 -19.56 -2.25
CA GLU A 22 -9.61 -19.38 -1.72
C GLU A 22 -9.67 -19.54 -0.19
N GLY A 23 -8.87 -20.47 0.36
CA GLY A 23 -8.74 -20.65 1.81
C GLY A 23 -8.13 -19.44 2.52
N ALA A 24 -7.34 -18.62 1.82
CA ALA A 24 -6.78 -17.40 2.36
C ALA A 24 -7.83 -16.33 2.62
N LEU A 25 -8.85 -16.18 1.76
CA LEU A 25 -9.92 -15.22 2.01
C LEU A 25 -10.68 -15.57 3.30
N GLU A 26 -11.05 -16.84 3.48
CA GLU A 26 -11.74 -17.27 4.71
C GLU A 26 -10.89 -17.10 5.96
N ALA A 27 -9.59 -17.40 5.87
CA ALA A 27 -8.66 -17.23 6.99
C ALA A 27 -8.51 -15.74 7.33
N ASN A 28 -8.33 -14.88 6.33
CA ASN A 28 -8.14 -13.44 6.49
C ASN A 28 -9.41 -12.77 7.03
N ALA A 29 -10.60 -13.19 6.58
CA ALA A 29 -11.88 -12.75 7.14
C ALA A 29 -12.03 -13.09 8.62
N LYS A 30 -11.39 -14.18 9.09
CA LYS A 30 -11.33 -14.58 10.50
C LYS A 30 -10.15 -13.93 11.25
N GLY A 31 -9.46 -12.97 10.63
CA GLY A 31 -8.31 -12.29 11.22
C GLY A 31 -7.04 -13.15 11.32
N ARG A 32 -6.90 -14.20 10.51
CA ARG A 32 -5.81 -15.19 10.59
C ARG A 32 -5.03 -15.30 9.29
N LEU A 33 -3.72 -15.51 9.39
CA LEU A 33 -2.87 -15.84 8.26
C LEU A 33 -2.98 -17.33 7.89
N THR A 34 -2.89 -17.64 6.59
CA THR A 34 -2.64 -19.02 6.14
C THR A 34 -1.18 -19.43 6.40
N LYS A 35 -0.92 -20.75 6.38
CA LYS A 35 0.45 -21.28 6.49
C LYS A 35 1.36 -20.74 5.40
N MET A 36 0.85 -20.59 4.17
CA MET A 36 1.59 -20.06 3.03
C MET A 36 1.95 -18.58 3.23
N GLN A 37 0.99 -17.75 3.65
CA GLN A 37 1.23 -16.33 3.93
C GLN A 37 2.21 -16.16 5.10
N ALA A 38 2.07 -16.95 6.18
CA ALA A 38 3.00 -16.95 7.29
C ALA A 38 4.42 -17.35 6.86
N ALA A 39 4.57 -18.34 5.98
CA ALA A 39 5.86 -18.75 5.43
C ALA A 39 6.50 -17.65 4.56
N ARG A 40 5.69 -16.97 3.72
CA ARG A 40 6.14 -15.82 2.90
C ARG A 40 6.56 -14.64 3.78
N LEU A 41 5.82 -14.36 4.84
CA LEU A 41 6.18 -13.33 5.82
C LEU A 41 7.50 -13.70 6.50
N ALA A 42 7.65 -14.96 6.92
CA ALA A 42 8.87 -15.46 7.56
C ALA A 42 10.10 -15.39 6.64
N SER A 43 9.96 -15.71 5.35
CA SER A 43 11.09 -15.61 4.39
C SER A 43 11.53 -14.17 4.21
N GLY A 44 10.59 -13.22 4.11
CA GLY A 44 10.90 -11.78 4.09
C GLY A 44 11.57 -11.28 5.37
N ILE A 45 11.15 -11.78 6.53
CA ILE A 45 11.78 -11.48 7.83
C ILE A 45 13.22 -12.02 7.86
N ARG A 46 13.47 -13.24 7.38
CA ARG A 46 14.82 -13.84 7.31
C ARG A 46 15.75 -13.03 6.41
N ALA A 47 15.30 -12.65 5.21
CA ALA A 47 16.10 -11.84 4.29
C ALA A 47 16.53 -10.50 4.92
N ARG A 48 15.60 -9.82 5.61
CA ARG A 48 15.92 -8.58 6.34
C ARG A 48 16.86 -8.80 7.52
N ALA A 49 16.73 -9.92 8.24
CA ALA A 49 17.64 -10.27 9.32
C ALA A 49 19.07 -10.50 8.81
N VAL A 50 19.24 -11.20 7.68
CA VAL A 50 20.54 -11.39 7.03
C VAL A 50 21.13 -10.04 6.60
N ALA A 51 20.33 -9.17 5.97
CA ALA A 51 20.77 -7.83 5.59
C ALA A 51 21.23 -7.01 6.82
N LEU A 52 20.48 -7.06 7.93
CA LEU A 52 20.87 -6.41 9.19
C LEU A 52 22.20 -6.94 9.72
N LEU A 53 22.41 -8.26 9.71
CA LEU A 53 23.69 -8.86 10.13
C LEU A 53 24.86 -8.39 9.26
N ILE A 54 24.66 -8.26 7.95
CA ILE A 54 25.67 -7.73 7.03
C ILE A 54 26.01 -6.27 7.38
N PHE A 55 25.00 -5.42 7.63
CA PHE A 55 25.24 -4.02 8.01
C PHE A 55 25.99 -3.88 9.34
N VAL A 56 25.66 -4.72 10.33
CA VAL A 56 26.38 -4.76 11.61
C VAL A 56 27.82 -5.22 11.41
N ALA A 57 28.05 -6.26 10.59
CA ALA A 57 29.39 -6.75 10.29
C ALA A 57 30.25 -5.68 9.59
N ILE A 58 29.68 -4.95 8.63
CA ILE A 58 30.34 -3.81 7.98
C ILE A 58 30.66 -2.71 9.00
N GLY A 59 29.72 -2.37 9.89
CA GLY A 59 29.96 -1.39 10.94
C GLY A 59 31.11 -1.77 11.87
N VAL A 60 31.16 -3.03 12.30
CA VAL A 60 32.27 -3.57 13.11
C VAL A 60 33.58 -3.53 12.34
N LEU A 61 33.58 -3.91 11.06
CA LEU A 61 34.77 -3.86 10.21
C LEU A 61 35.31 -2.42 10.05
N VAL A 62 34.43 -1.45 9.84
CA VAL A 62 34.80 -0.02 9.82
C VAL A 62 35.43 0.41 11.14
N VAL A 63 34.91 -0.05 12.28
CA VAL A 63 35.50 0.26 13.61
C VAL A 63 36.91 -0.31 13.74
N ILE A 64 37.14 -1.55 13.30
CA ILE A 64 38.44 -2.22 13.39
C ILE A 64 39.47 -1.57 12.47
N LEU A 65 39.12 -1.39 11.18
CA LEU A 65 40.03 -0.85 10.17
C LEU A 65 40.22 0.68 10.29
N GLY A 66 39.21 1.38 10.79
CA GLY A 66 39.17 2.83 10.90
C GLY A 66 40.10 3.44 11.95
N ARG A 67 40.76 2.62 12.79
CA ARG A 67 41.72 3.12 13.81
C ARG A 67 42.83 3.97 13.21
N GLY A 68 43.28 3.66 11.99
CA GLY A 68 44.29 4.46 11.28
C GLY A 68 43.78 5.84 10.84
N MET A 69 42.47 5.98 10.63
CA MET A 69 41.84 7.23 10.17
C MET A 69 41.75 8.28 11.26
N LEU A 70 41.87 7.89 12.53
CA LEU A 70 41.80 8.80 13.68
C LEU A 70 43.00 9.75 13.80
N ARG A 71 44.05 9.57 12.97
CA ARG A 71 45.24 10.43 12.97
C ARG A 71 45.04 11.76 12.24
N ALA A 72 44.06 11.85 11.34
CA ALA A 72 43.77 13.06 10.58
C ALA A 72 42.36 13.58 10.92
N PRO A 73 42.14 14.90 11.05
CA PRO A 73 40.83 15.46 11.38
C PRO A 73 39.74 15.02 10.40
N ILE A 74 40.05 14.97 9.09
CA ILE A 74 39.12 14.52 8.06
C ILE A 74 38.78 13.03 8.20
N GLY A 75 39.73 12.22 8.65
CA GLY A 75 39.52 10.79 8.89
C GLY A 75 38.62 10.54 10.10
N ILE A 76 38.70 11.39 11.14
CA ILE A 76 37.76 11.35 12.28
C ILE A 76 36.34 11.63 11.81
N VAL A 77 36.13 12.68 11.00
CA VAL A 77 34.80 13.02 10.49
C VAL A 77 34.23 11.88 9.64
N LEU A 78 35.01 11.34 8.71
CA LEU A 78 34.58 10.23 7.86
C LEU A 78 34.27 8.97 8.68
N TYR A 79 35.10 8.67 9.68
CA TYR A 79 34.86 7.57 10.62
C TYR A 79 33.53 7.73 11.35
N LEU A 80 33.26 8.91 11.91
CA LEU A 80 32.00 9.19 12.59
C LEU A 80 30.79 9.06 11.66
N VAL A 81 30.88 9.56 10.44
CA VAL A 81 29.80 9.44 9.44
C VAL A 81 29.51 7.97 9.12
N LEU A 82 30.54 7.15 8.93
CA LEU A 82 30.36 5.73 8.64
C LEU A 82 29.76 4.96 9.83
N VAL A 83 30.25 5.23 11.04
CA VAL A 83 29.74 4.58 12.27
C VAL A 83 28.29 5.00 12.52
N LEU A 84 27.99 6.30 12.53
CA LEU A 84 26.64 6.80 12.75
C LEU A 84 25.68 6.37 11.63
N GLY A 85 26.14 6.36 10.38
CA GLY A 85 25.38 5.84 9.24
C GLY A 85 25.05 4.37 9.40
N SER A 86 26.00 3.53 9.79
CA SER A 86 25.78 2.10 10.05
C SER A 86 24.80 1.87 11.21
N ILE A 87 24.91 2.64 12.31
CA ILE A 87 23.98 2.59 13.44
C ILE A 87 22.57 2.98 12.98
N TYR A 88 22.43 4.08 12.24
CA TYR A 88 21.14 4.55 11.72
C TYR A 88 20.49 3.51 10.79
N MET A 89 21.25 2.97 9.84
CA MET A 89 20.77 1.92 8.93
C MET A 89 20.37 0.65 9.68
N SER A 90 21.15 0.23 10.67
CA SER A 90 20.85 -0.93 11.51
C SER A 90 19.59 -0.71 12.35
N ALA A 91 19.41 0.48 12.93
CA ALA A 91 18.24 0.83 13.72
C ALA A 91 16.95 0.82 12.89
N THR A 92 16.98 1.39 11.68
CA THR A 92 15.83 1.37 10.76
C THR A 92 15.49 -0.04 10.29
N ALA A 93 16.49 -0.85 9.91
CA ALA A 93 16.30 -2.25 9.54
C ALA A 93 15.74 -3.09 10.70
N LEU A 94 16.24 -2.88 11.92
CA LEU A 94 15.75 -3.56 13.13
C LEU A 94 14.29 -3.19 13.42
N ARG A 95 13.90 -1.92 13.24
CA ARG A 95 12.51 -1.48 13.41
C ARG A 95 11.56 -2.17 12.43
N GLU A 96 11.93 -2.25 11.16
CA GLU A 96 11.11 -2.94 10.14
C GLU A 96 11.04 -4.45 10.38
N TRP A 97 12.16 -5.06 10.79
CA TRP A 97 12.19 -6.46 11.21
C TRP A 97 11.27 -6.71 12.41
N ALA A 98 11.34 -5.86 13.44
CA ALA A 98 10.51 -5.97 14.64
C ALA A 98 9.00 -5.84 14.32
N LYS A 99 8.62 -4.97 13.39
CA LYS A 99 7.23 -4.88 12.89
C LYS A 99 6.78 -6.20 12.26
N GLY A 100 7.61 -6.78 11.38
CA GLY A 100 7.30 -8.06 10.73
C GLY A 100 7.18 -9.21 11.73
N VAL A 101 8.09 -9.28 12.72
CA VAL A 101 8.02 -10.29 13.79
C VAL A 101 6.77 -10.10 14.65
N ALA A 102 6.39 -8.85 14.95
CA ALA A 102 5.19 -8.57 15.72
C ALA A 102 3.92 -8.97 14.95
N ASP A 103 3.86 -8.72 13.64
CA ASP A 103 2.76 -9.17 12.78
C ASP A 103 2.72 -10.71 12.71
N ALA A 104 3.86 -11.37 12.56
CA ALA A 104 3.94 -12.83 12.52
C ALA A 104 3.52 -13.51 13.84
N ARG A 105 3.88 -12.92 14.99
CA ARG A 105 3.55 -13.49 16.32
C ARG A 105 2.12 -13.25 16.75
N ARG A 106 1.59 -12.05 16.49
CA ARG A 106 0.23 -11.67 16.91
C ARG A 106 -0.82 -12.09 15.89
N GLY A 107 -0.43 -12.38 14.65
CA GLY A 107 -1.29 -12.97 13.62
C GLY A 107 -2.46 -12.08 13.18
N GLY A 108 -2.45 -10.79 13.51
CA GLY A 108 -3.56 -9.89 13.24
C GLY A 108 -3.60 -9.44 11.78
N ILE A 109 -4.50 -10.04 11.02
CA ILE A 109 -5.03 -9.44 9.78
C ILE A 109 -6.05 -8.38 10.20
N ASP A 110 -5.85 -7.15 9.74
CA ASP A 110 -6.89 -6.11 9.73
C ASP A 110 -7.51 -6.05 8.33
N SER A 111 -8.69 -5.43 8.22
CA SER A 111 -9.37 -5.20 6.93
C SER A 111 -9.80 -3.75 6.79
N VAL A 112 -9.77 -3.23 5.57
CA VAL A 112 -10.35 -1.94 5.20
C VAL A 112 -11.24 -2.13 3.97
N GLU A 113 -12.40 -1.49 3.99
CA GLU A 113 -13.37 -1.51 2.89
C GLU A 113 -13.53 -0.11 2.32
N GLY A 114 -13.66 -0.03 1.00
CA GLY A 114 -13.92 1.24 0.34
C GLY A 114 -13.66 1.19 -1.15
N ARG A 115 -13.90 2.32 -1.80
CA ARG A 115 -13.52 2.49 -3.21
C ARG A 115 -12.02 2.64 -3.32
N VAL A 116 -11.43 1.90 -4.25
CA VAL A 116 -10.00 1.96 -4.53
C VAL A 116 -9.69 3.21 -5.35
N GLN A 117 -8.75 4.01 -4.89
CA GLN A 117 -8.10 5.04 -5.67
C GLN A 117 -6.70 4.58 -6.06
N LEU A 118 -6.46 4.42 -7.36
CA LEU A 118 -5.16 4.06 -7.91
C LEU A 118 -4.38 5.32 -8.27
N ASP A 119 -3.13 5.40 -7.84
CA ASP A 119 -2.24 6.52 -8.15
C ASP A 119 -0.87 6.01 -8.64
N VAL A 120 -0.34 6.70 -9.65
CA VAL A 120 1.01 6.53 -10.17
C VAL A 120 1.81 7.70 -9.65
N GLY A 121 2.60 7.46 -8.60
CA GLY A 121 3.30 8.51 -7.88
C GLY A 121 4.06 9.44 -8.81
N ALA A 122 3.62 10.70 -8.85
CA ALA A 122 4.26 11.77 -9.62
C ALA A 122 5.57 12.26 -8.97
N ASN A 123 5.94 11.70 -7.81
CA ASN A 123 7.12 12.13 -7.07
C ASN A 123 8.38 11.96 -7.93
N PRO A 124 9.11 13.04 -8.25
CA PRO A 124 10.28 12.97 -9.13
C PRO A 124 11.40 12.08 -8.58
N ARG A 125 11.44 11.85 -7.25
CA ARG A 125 12.41 10.93 -6.61
C ARG A 125 11.97 9.47 -6.59
N LYS A 126 10.70 9.20 -6.87
CA LYS A 126 10.10 7.85 -6.85
C LYS A 126 9.20 7.64 -8.08
N LYS A 127 9.68 8.07 -9.25
CA LYS A 127 8.92 7.90 -10.50
C LYS A 127 8.56 6.42 -10.67
N GLY A 128 7.27 6.15 -10.84
CA GLY A 128 6.74 4.81 -11.06
C GLY A 128 6.40 4.02 -9.79
N GLU A 129 6.43 4.64 -8.60
CA GLU A 129 5.84 4.03 -7.40
C GLU A 129 4.31 3.96 -7.58
N LEU A 130 3.77 2.75 -7.69
CA LEU A 130 2.34 2.50 -7.83
C LEU A 130 1.72 2.36 -6.45
N SER A 131 0.63 3.07 -6.21
CA SER A 131 -0.08 3.01 -4.93
C SER A 131 -1.57 2.84 -5.11
N MET A 132 -2.17 2.23 -4.10
CA MET A 132 -3.61 2.08 -3.96
C MET A 132 -4.03 2.67 -2.61
N THR A 133 -5.05 3.51 -2.63
CA THR A 133 -5.69 4.04 -1.43
C THR A 133 -7.09 3.48 -1.28
N VAL A 134 -7.44 3.01 -0.08
CA VAL A 134 -8.77 2.51 0.29
C VAL A 134 -9.10 3.06 1.67
N GLY A 135 -10.15 3.89 1.75
CA GLY A 135 -10.44 4.64 2.97
C GLY A 135 -9.28 5.57 3.34
N ASP A 136 -8.76 5.44 4.56
CA ASP A 136 -7.61 6.19 5.08
C ASP A 136 -6.27 5.44 4.95
N GLN A 137 -6.27 4.27 4.29
CA GLN A 137 -5.09 3.44 4.13
C GLN A 137 -4.50 3.55 2.72
N THR A 138 -3.19 3.79 2.64
CA THR A 138 -2.43 3.76 1.39
C THR A 138 -1.44 2.60 1.40
N PHE A 139 -1.46 1.83 0.31
CA PHE A 139 -0.62 0.67 0.08
C PHE A 139 0.23 0.86 -1.16
N PHE A 140 1.52 0.51 -1.08
CA PHE A 140 2.39 0.44 -2.25
C PHE A 140 2.28 -0.95 -2.87
N ILE A 141 1.96 -1.00 -4.16
CA ILE A 141 1.64 -2.24 -4.86
C ILE A 141 2.53 -2.44 -6.08
N ARG A 142 2.65 -3.69 -6.52
CA ARG A 142 3.38 -4.04 -7.74
C ARG A 142 2.52 -3.74 -8.98
N LYS A 143 3.14 -3.69 -10.15
CA LYS A 143 2.45 -3.42 -11.42
C LYS A 143 1.33 -4.42 -11.71
N GLU A 144 1.56 -5.70 -11.42
CA GLU A 144 0.59 -6.77 -11.65
C GLU A 144 -0.66 -6.57 -10.78
N MET A 145 -0.46 -6.21 -9.51
CA MET A 145 -1.54 -5.86 -8.57
C MET A 145 -2.29 -4.60 -9.03
N PHE A 146 -1.57 -3.58 -9.51
CA PHE A 146 -2.17 -2.34 -10.00
C PHE A 146 -3.06 -2.59 -11.22
N LEU A 147 -2.60 -3.42 -12.17
CA LEU A 147 -3.35 -3.76 -13.38
C LEU A 147 -4.55 -4.67 -13.11
N ALA A 148 -4.52 -5.46 -12.04
CA ALA A 148 -5.65 -6.30 -11.64
C ALA A 148 -6.79 -5.49 -11.02
N LEU A 149 -6.50 -4.35 -10.40
CA LEU A 149 -7.47 -3.49 -9.74
C LEU A 149 -8.14 -2.52 -10.72
N LYS A 150 -9.42 -2.23 -10.48
CA LYS A 150 -10.15 -1.16 -11.17
C LYS A 150 -10.31 0.05 -10.27
N ASN A 151 -9.92 1.21 -10.78
CA ASN A 151 -10.06 2.48 -10.08
C ASN A 151 -11.55 2.82 -9.87
N GLY A 152 -11.92 3.25 -8.66
CA GLY A 152 -13.29 3.62 -8.27
C GLY A 152 -14.18 2.46 -7.81
N ASP A 153 -13.80 1.21 -8.08
CA ASP A 153 -14.56 0.03 -7.65
C ASP A 153 -14.38 -0.24 -6.15
N PRO A 154 -15.39 -0.81 -5.46
CA PRO A 154 -15.30 -1.12 -4.04
C PRO A 154 -14.58 -2.45 -3.79
N TYR A 155 -13.62 -2.44 -2.87
CA TYR A 155 -12.88 -3.62 -2.44
C TYR A 155 -12.81 -3.70 -0.93
N ARG A 156 -12.65 -4.93 -0.43
CA ARG A 156 -12.16 -5.22 0.91
C ARG A 156 -10.72 -5.67 0.81
N VAL A 157 -9.82 -4.94 1.46
CA VAL A 157 -8.38 -5.23 1.49
C VAL A 157 -8.04 -5.78 2.86
N TYR A 158 -7.51 -6.99 2.91
CA TYR A 158 -6.99 -7.62 4.12
C TYR A 158 -5.49 -7.39 4.20
N TYR A 159 -4.98 -6.90 5.32
CA TYR A 159 -3.58 -6.50 5.44
C TYR A 159 -3.02 -6.71 6.85
N LEU A 160 -1.69 -6.77 6.94
CA LEU A 160 -0.96 -6.84 8.20
C LEU A 160 -0.83 -5.45 8.82
N ARG A 161 -1.34 -5.28 10.04
CA ARG A 161 -1.48 -3.96 10.69
C ARG A 161 -0.20 -3.12 10.74
N ARG A 162 0.95 -3.70 11.08
CA ARG A 162 2.19 -2.92 11.32
C ARG A 162 3.02 -2.72 10.07
N THR A 163 3.09 -3.75 9.24
CA THR A 163 3.84 -3.71 7.97
C THR A 163 3.03 -3.13 6.82
N ARG A 164 1.70 -3.03 6.96
CA ARG A 164 0.74 -2.66 5.90
C ARG A 164 0.88 -3.52 4.64
N MET A 165 1.36 -4.76 4.80
CA MET A 165 1.46 -5.71 3.70
C MET A 165 0.08 -6.25 3.39
N ILE A 166 -0.34 -6.16 2.12
CA ILE A 166 -1.60 -6.74 1.67
C ILE A 166 -1.49 -8.28 1.69
N ALA A 167 -2.46 -8.92 2.33
CA ALA A 167 -2.57 -10.36 2.45
C ALA A 167 -3.52 -10.95 1.40
N SER A 168 -4.65 -10.28 1.13
CA SER A 168 -5.58 -10.59 0.04
C SER A 168 -6.48 -9.38 -0.26
N VAL A 169 -7.16 -9.42 -1.41
CA VAL A 169 -8.12 -8.39 -1.82
C VAL A 169 -9.37 -9.04 -2.39
N GLU A 170 -10.53 -8.62 -1.92
CA GLU A 170 -11.85 -9.13 -2.31
C GLU A 170 -12.65 -8.00 -2.98
N TRP A 171 -13.30 -8.30 -4.12
CA TRP A 171 -14.14 -7.33 -4.84
C TRP A 171 -15.57 -7.36 -4.29
N LEU A 172 -16.12 -6.20 -3.92
CA LEU A 172 -17.41 -6.12 -3.22
C LEU A 172 -18.63 -5.99 -4.17
N LEU A 173 -18.54 -6.54 -5.38
CA LEU A 173 -19.54 -6.35 -6.45
C LEU A 173 -20.96 -6.73 -6.02
N SER A 174 -21.10 -7.69 -5.11
CA SER A 174 -22.39 -8.29 -4.75
C SER A 174 -23.30 -7.41 -3.86
N GLY A 175 -22.82 -6.31 -3.29
CA GLY A 175 -23.60 -5.47 -2.36
C GLY A 175 -24.08 -4.15 -2.94
N MET A 176 -23.16 -3.34 -3.48
CA MET A 176 -23.44 -1.92 -3.75
C MET A 176 -24.13 -1.64 -5.08
N ALA A 177 -24.05 -2.54 -6.07
CA ALA A 177 -24.77 -2.37 -7.33
C ALA A 177 -26.29 -2.47 -7.16
N ARG A 178 -26.76 -3.08 -6.07
CA ARG A 178 -28.19 -3.14 -5.75
C ARG A 178 -28.73 -1.86 -5.12
N ASP A 179 -27.92 -1.18 -4.30
CA ASP A 179 -28.39 -0.01 -3.55
C ASP A 179 -28.09 1.30 -4.29
N ALA A 180 -26.95 1.40 -4.99
CA ALA A 180 -26.59 2.61 -5.74
C ALA A 180 -27.46 2.85 -6.99
N PHE A 181 -27.99 1.79 -7.61
CA PHE A 181 -28.96 1.93 -8.71
C PHE A 181 -30.38 2.27 -8.25
N VAL A 182 -30.67 2.13 -6.94
CA VAL A 182 -31.98 2.52 -6.38
C VAL A 182 -32.00 4.00 -6.02
N GLU A 183 -30.86 4.61 -5.69
CA GLU A 183 -30.78 6.03 -5.31
C GLU A 183 -30.69 7.00 -6.50
N GLU A 184 -30.13 6.57 -7.65
CA GLU A 184 -30.14 7.35 -8.91
C GLU A 184 -31.47 7.27 -9.69
N ALA A 185 -32.43 6.46 -9.25
CA ALA A 185 -33.78 6.43 -9.81
C ALA A 185 -34.71 7.50 -9.19
N HIS A 186 -34.22 8.33 -8.26
CA HIS A 186 -34.89 9.59 -7.93
C HIS A 186 -34.51 10.63 -8.98
N VAL A 187 -35.08 10.44 -10.19
CA VAL A 187 -35.17 11.50 -11.20
C VAL A 187 -35.86 12.68 -10.51
N PRO A 188 -35.17 13.81 -10.29
CA PRO A 188 -35.84 15.03 -9.86
C PRO A 188 -36.92 15.31 -10.90
N ASP A 189 -38.17 15.42 -10.46
CA ASP A 189 -39.30 15.77 -11.30
C ASP A 189 -38.90 16.97 -12.19
N GLU A 190 -38.92 16.78 -13.50
CA GLU A 190 -38.48 17.71 -14.56
C GLU A 190 -39.28 19.05 -14.57
N ARG A 191 -40.03 19.34 -13.52
CA ARG A 191 -40.93 20.48 -13.38
C ARG A 191 -40.32 21.71 -12.72
N GLU A 192 -39.07 21.64 -12.26
CA GLU A 192 -38.35 22.81 -11.73
C GLU A 192 -37.12 23.15 -12.59
N ALA A 193 -37.33 23.40 -13.88
CA ALA A 193 -36.36 24.19 -14.64
C ALA A 193 -36.46 25.64 -14.14
N PRO A 194 -35.43 26.22 -13.47
CA PRO A 194 -35.43 27.63 -13.16
C PRO A 194 -35.45 28.41 -14.48
N GLU A 195 -36.43 29.30 -14.62
CA GLU A 195 -36.44 30.33 -15.66
C GLU A 195 -35.05 30.96 -15.72
N ILE A 196 -34.43 30.86 -16.89
CA ILE A 196 -33.16 31.47 -17.20
C ILE A 196 -33.39 32.98 -17.17
N SER A 197 -33.22 33.58 -15.99
CA SER A 197 -33.21 35.01 -15.79
C SER A 197 -32.04 35.56 -16.59
N SER A 198 -32.39 36.33 -17.62
CA SER A 198 -31.51 37.04 -18.54
C SER A 198 -30.74 38.14 -17.80
N TYR A 199 -29.77 37.76 -16.98
CA TYR A 199 -28.89 38.70 -16.31
C TYR A 199 -27.76 39.16 -17.24
N ASP A 200 -28.08 40.24 -17.94
CA ASP A 200 -27.33 41.48 -17.99
C ASP A 200 -25.85 41.41 -18.45
N SER A 201 -25.71 41.44 -19.77
CA SER A 201 -24.49 41.72 -20.52
C SER A 201 -24.12 43.21 -20.47
N ARG A 202 -23.92 43.80 -19.28
CA ARG A 202 -23.41 45.19 -19.15
C ARG A 202 -22.58 45.44 -17.89
N ALA A 203 -21.26 45.23 -17.98
CA ALA A 203 -20.24 46.06 -17.32
C ALA A 203 -18.87 45.75 -17.93
N ALA A 204 -18.42 46.54 -18.91
CA ALA A 204 -17.53 47.69 -18.71
C ALA A 204 -16.11 47.25 -18.25
N ARG A 205 -15.11 47.24 -19.15
CA ARG A 205 -14.21 48.38 -19.45
C ARG A 205 -13.68 49.07 -18.18
N SER A 206 -12.34 49.17 -18.06
CA SER A 206 -11.51 50.00 -17.14
C SER A 206 -10.68 49.11 -16.21
N LYS A 207 -9.35 49.08 -16.15
CA LYS A 207 -8.23 50.01 -16.44
C LYS A 207 -6.95 49.15 -16.54
N ARG A 208 -6.09 49.43 -17.54
CA ARG A 208 -4.67 49.87 -17.40
C ARG A 208 -3.74 48.91 -16.68
#